data_AF-A0A4S2KGD3-F1
#
_entry.id   AF-A0A4S2KGD3-F1
#
_cell.length_a   1.000
_cell.length_b   1.000
_cell.length_c   1.000
_cell.angle_alpha   90.00
_cell.angle_beta   90.00
_cell.angle_gamma   90.00
#
_symmetry.space_group_name_H-M   'P 1'
#
loop_
_entity.id
_entity.type
_entity.pdbx_description
1 polymer ?
#
loop_
_entity_poly.entity_id
_entity_poly.type
_entity_poly.pdbx_seq_one_letter_code
_entity_poly.pdbx_strand_id
1 'polypeptide(L)'
;MLRSNGTILLYIAASHDSCEVLRILERDIRFTQYIPDKIKNIYPFQDSNNARKDLKELLQSVGFTIHHCSLRERSYSEENSRQYLNSLISILTFLEDMPQDLMEEFKNTLTCEFLKRKINYK
;
A
#
# COMPACT_ATOMS: atom_id res chain seq x y z
N MET A 1 22.93 -11.63 -7.00
CA MET A 1 23.58 -10.34 -6.69
C MET A 1 23.90 -9.61 -7.98
N LEU A 2 23.93 -8.27 -7.96
CA LEU A 2 24.36 -7.48 -9.11
C LEU A 2 25.83 -7.76 -9.41
N ARG A 3 26.20 -7.76 -10.69
CA ARG A 3 27.62 -7.76 -11.09
C ARG A 3 28.26 -6.43 -10.69
N SER A 4 29.59 -6.39 -10.61
CA SER A 4 30.32 -5.13 -10.42
C SER A 4 29.85 -4.10 -11.45
N ASN A 5 29.58 -2.87 -11.00
CA ASN A 5 29.04 -1.76 -11.80
C ASN A 5 27.64 -2.00 -12.41
N GLY A 6 26.87 -2.98 -11.91
CA GLY A 6 25.49 -3.20 -12.33
C GLY A 6 24.55 -2.11 -11.82
N THR A 7 23.57 -1.74 -12.65
CA THR A 7 22.53 -0.73 -12.33
C THR A 7 21.20 -1.41 -12.03
N ILE A 8 20.41 -0.84 -11.13
CA ILE A 8 19.02 -1.22 -10.88
C ILE A 8 18.07 -0.05 -11.08
N LEU A 9 16.86 -0.37 -11.53
CA LEU A 9 15.72 0.54 -11.50
C LEU A 9 14.76 0.06 -10.41
N LEU A 10 14.40 0.94 -9.48
CA LEU A 10 13.44 0.66 -8.42
C LEU A 10 12.19 1.52 -8.60
N TYR A 11 11.02 0.88 -8.52
CA TYR A 11 9.72 1.53 -8.48
C TYR A 11 8.96 1.02 -7.26
N ILE A 12 8.70 1.91 -6.29
CA ILE A 12 8.14 1.55 -4.99
C ILE A 12 6.96 2.47 -4.71
N ALA A 13 5.84 1.88 -4.27
CA ALA A 13 4.74 2.65 -3.71
C ALA A 13 5.18 3.19 -2.33
N ALA A 14 5.39 4.50 -2.23
CA ALA A 14 5.86 5.14 -1.01
C ALA A 14 4.77 5.18 0.06
N SER A 15 3.57 5.62 -0.31
CA SER A 15 2.38 5.69 0.52
C SER A 15 1.13 5.58 -0.36
N HIS A 16 0.00 5.19 0.23
CA HIS A 16 -1.27 5.11 -0.49
C HIS A 16 -2.47 5.22 0.46
N ASP A 17 -3.58 5.81 -0.01
CA ASP A 17 -4.82 6.00 0.78
C ASP A 17 -5.42 4.70 1.31
N SER A 18 -5.11 3.56 0.67
CA SER A 18 -5.58 2.24 1.14
C SER A 18 -5.04 1.88 2.52
N CYS A 19 -3.91 2.44 2.96
CA CYS A 19 -3.44 2.24 4.33
C CYS A 19 -4.41 2.83 5.36
N GLU A 20 -4.97 4.00 5.10
CA GLU A 20 -5.98 4.59 6.00
C GLU A 20 -7.27 3.77 6.03
N VAL A 21 -7.68 3.24 4.87
CA VAL A 21 -8.85 2.38 4.80
C VAL A 21 -8.63 1.10 5.61
N LEU A 22 -7.47 0.45 5.45
CA LEU A 22 -7.13 -0.75 6.21
C LEU A 22 -7.06 -0.48 7.72
N ARG A 23 -6.53 0.68 8.15
CA ARG A 23 -6.55 1.11 9.56
C ARG A 23 -7.96 1.26 10.13
N ILE A 24 -8.93 1.66 9.30
CA ILE A 24 -10.33 1.76 9.73
C ILE A 24 -10.93 0.37 9.88
N LEU A 25 -10.70 -0.51 8.91
CA LEU A 25 -11.19 -1.89 8.98
C LEU A 25 -10.57 -2.65 10.15
N GLU A 26 -9.32 -2.35 10.53
CA GLU A 26 -8.66 -2.94 11.72
C GLU A 26 -9.36 -2.59 13.04
N ARG A 27 -10.01 -1.41 13.11
CA ARG A 27 -10.75 -0.96 14.29
C ARG A 27 -12.15 -1.56 14.37
N ASP A 28 -12.61 -2.19 13.29
CA ASP A 28 -13.90 -2.88 13.28
C ASP A 28 -13.78 -4.19 14.05
N ILE A 29 -14.56 -4.34 15.12
CA ILE A 29 -14.55 -5.52 15.99
C ILE A 29 -14.81 -6.83 15.23
N ARG A 30 -15.47 -6.75 14.07
CA ARG A 30 -15.78 -7.91 13.23
C ARG A 30 -14.52 -8.43 12.53
N PHE A 31 -13.63 -7.53 12.11
CA PHE A 31 -12.45 -7.84 11.30
C PHE A 31 -11.16 -7.90 12.12
N THR A 32 -11.07 -7.17 13.23
CA THR A 32 -9.84 -6.93 13.99
C THR A 32 -9.06 -8.20 14.32
N GLN A 33 -9.75 -9.28 14.69
CA GLN A 33 -9.14 -10.57 15.05
C GLN A 33 -8.40 -11.26 13.89
N TYR A 34 -8.72 -10.90 12.64
CA TYR A 34 -8.14 -11.49 11.43
C TYR A 34 -7.06 -10.61 10.80
N ILE A 35 -7.03 -9.30 11.08
CA ILE A 35 -6.08 -8.38 10.45
C ILE A 35 -4.74 -8.46 11.18
N PRO A 36 -3.66 -8.91 10.52
CA PRO A 36 -2.35 -8.98 11.15
C PRO A 36 -1.76 -7.58 11.40
N ASP A 37 -1.03 -7.40 12.50
CA ASP A 37 -0.35 -6.13 12.81
C ASP A 37 0.56 -5.63 11.68
N LYS A 38 1.15 -6.55 10.90
CA LYS A 38 2.00 -6.22 9.73
C LYS A 38 1.27 -5.41 8.64
N ILE A 39 -0.06 -5.45 8.59
CA ILE A 39 -0.87 -4.69 7.62
C ILE A 39 -0.77 -3.17 7.87
N LYS A 40 -0.38 -2.75 9.08
CA LYS A 40 -0.17 -1.33 9.43
C LYS A 40 0.93 -0.66 8.61
N ASN A 41 1.91 -1.45 8.15
CA ASN A 41 3.14 -0.99 7.52
C ASN A 41 3.32 -1.54 6.09
N ILE A 42 2.22 -1.71 5.33
CA ILE A 42 2.28 -2.26 3.95
C ILE A 42 3.18 -1.41 3.05
N TYR A 43 3.18 -0.09 3.21
CA TYR A 43 4.08 0.79 2.45
C TYR A 43 5.27 1.22 3.31
N PRO A 44 6.50 1.04 2.82
CA PRO A 44 7.72 1.28 3.61
C PRO A 44 7.93 2.75 3.99
N PHE A 45 7.23 3.69 3.35
CA PHE A 45 7.36 5.12 3.60
C PHE A 45 6.02 5.79 3.94
N GLN A 46 5.03 5.00 4.44
CA GLN A 46 3.68 5.47 4.71
C GLN A 46 3.63 6.71 5.61
N ASP A 47 4.45 6.73 6.66
CA ASP A 47 4.50 7.80 7.66
C ASP A 47 5.73 8.72 7.50
N SER A 48 6.47 8.56 6.40
CA SER A 48 7.69 9.33 6.18
C SER A 48 7.34 10.73 5.67
N ASN A 49 7.92 11.77 6.29
CA ASN A 49 7.77 13.15 5.84
C ASN A 49 8.47 13.42 4.49
N ASN A 50 9.46 12.60 4.10
CA ASN A 50 10.20 12.78 2.86
C ASN A 50 10.72 11.45 2.29
N ALA A 51 9.79 10.65 1.73
CA ALA A 51 10.07 9.29 1.26
C ALA A 51 11.21 9.22 0.25
N ARG A 52 11.35 10.26 -0.59
CA ARG A 52 12.46 10.37 -1.55
C ARG A 52 13.81 10.47 -0.86
N LYS A 53 13.91 11.32 0.17
CA LYS A 53 15.14 11.50 0.93
C LYS A 53 15.47 10.20 1.67
N ASP A 54 14.49 9.61 2.33
CA ASP A 54 14.68 8.41 3.15
C ASP A 54 15.14 7.21 2.29
N LEU A 55 14.51 6.98 1.12
CA LEU A 55 14.95 5.96 0.17
C LEU A 55 16.36 6.24 -0.36
N LYS A 56 16.66 7.50 -0.68
CA LYS A 56 17.98 7.90 -1.19
C LYS A 56 19.07 7.61 -0.17
N GLU A 57 18.86 8.02 1.08
CA GLU A 57 19.81 7.82 2.19
C GLU A 57 19.99 6.33 2.51
N LEU A 58 18.91 5.55 2.48
CA LEU A 58 18.97 4.09 2.64
C LEU A 58 19.82 3.42 1.56
N LEU A 59 19.60 3.75 0.29
CA LEU A 59 20.37 3.13 -0.81
C LEU A 59 21.84 3.55 -0.77
N GLN A 60 22.13 4.81 -0.43
CA GLN A 60 23.50 5.29 -0.26
C GLN A 60 24.22 4.60 0.90
N SER A 61 23.55 4.35 2.03
CA SER A 61 24.15 3.67 3.18
C SER A 61 24.49 2.21 2.89
N VAL A 62 23.77 1.56 1.96
CA VAL A 62 24.07 0.21 1.47
C VAL A 62 25.18 0.19 0.41
N GLY A 63 25.61 1.35 -0.09
CA GLY A 63 26.73 1.49 -1.04
C GLY A 63 26.31 1.72 -2.50
N PHE A 64 25.05 2.04 -2.77
CA PHE A 64 24.62 2.42 -4.12
C PHE A 64 24.92 3.89 -4.44
N THR A 65 25.42 4.13 -5.65
CA THR A 65 25.45 5.48 -6.24
C THR A 65 24.08 5.81 -6.84
N ILE A 66 23.52 6.96 -6.46
CA ILE A 66 22.18 7.37 -6.90
C ILE A 66 22.28 8.24 -8.15
N HIS A 67 21.92 7.67 -9.29
CA HIS A 67 21.83 8.41 -10.56
C HIS A 67 20.59 9.29 -10.65
N HIS A 68 19.43 8.77 -10.22
CA HIS A 68 18.16 9.49 -10.23
C HIS A 68 17.25 8.98 -9.10
N CYS A 69 16.54 9.90 -8.44
CA CYS A 69 15.53 9.55 -7.43
C CYS A 69 14.45 10.65 -7.40
N SER A 70 13.20 10.27 -7.67
CA SER A 70 12.05 11.18 -7.69
C SER A 70 10.86 10.55 -6.97
N LEU A 71 10.14 11.36 -6.20
CA LEU A 71 8.80 11.03 -5.71
C LEU A 71 7.79 11.62 -6.68
N ARG A 72 6.78 10.83 -7.06
CA ARG A 72 5.73 11.25 -7.99
C ARG A 72 4.39 10.85 -7.41
N GLU A 73 3.45 11.77 -7.46
CA GLU A 73 2.05 11.49 -7.18
C GLU A 73 1.36 11.01 -8.46
N ARG A 74 0.47 10.03 -8.33
CA ARG A 74 -0.33 9.53 -9.44
C ARG A 74 -1.75 9.32 -8.97
N SER A 75 -2.68 9.97 -9.64
CA SER A 75 -4.11 9.68 -9.52
C SER A 75 -4.52 8.62 -10.55
N TYR A 76 -5.53 7.84 -10.21
CA TYR A 76 -6.09 6.80 -11.06
C TYR A 76 -7.52 7.18 -11.46
N SER A 77 -7.92 6.79 -12.67
CA SER A 77 -9.34 6.78 -13.04
C SER A 77 -10.12 5.83 -12.13
N GLU A 78 -11.45 5.91 -12.15
CA GLU A 78 -12.29 4.98 -11.37
C GLU A 78 -12.03 3.51 -11.76
N GLU A 79 -11.93 3.24 -13.06
CA GLU A 79 -11.61 1.90 -13.59
C GLU A 79 -10.28 1.37 -13.04
N ASN A 80 -9.23 2.18 -13.12
CA ASN A 80 -7.91 1.83 -12.61
C ASN A 80 -7.92 1.67 -11.07
N SER A 81 -8.77 2.42 -10.38
CA SER A 81 -8.96 2.33 -8.93
C SER A 81 -9.62 0.99 -8.52
N ARG A 82 -10.59 0.51 -9.30
CA ARG A 82 -11.20 -0.82 -9.10
C ARG A 82 -10.21 -1.94 -9.39
N GLN A 83 -9.42 -1.82 -10.47
CA GLN A 83 -8.37 -2.79 -10.78
C GLN A 83 -7.30 -2.86 -9.67
N TYR A 84 -6.91 -1.69 -9.15
CA TYR A 84 -6.03 -1.60 -7.99
C TYR A 84 -6.62 -2.31 -6.77
N LEU A 85 -7.89 -2.04 -6.43
CA LEU A 85 -8.56 -2.67 -5.30
C LEU A 85 -8.59 -4.19 -5.41
N ASN A 86 -8.90 -4.73 -6.59
CA ASN A 86 -8.88 -6.17 -6.82
C ASN A 86 -7.47 -6.76 -6.59
N SER A 87 -6.44 -6.04 -7.02
CA SER A 87 -5.04 -6.42 -6.81
C SER A 87 -4.61 -6.31 -5.34
N LEU A 88 -5.15 -5.34 -4.61
CA LEU A 88 -4.93 -5.22 -3.17
C LEU A 88 -5.60 -6.40 -2.45
N ILE A 89 -6.87 -6.69 -2.75
CA ILE A 89 -7.62 -7.79 -2.13
C ILE A 89 -6.90 -9.13 -2.35
N SER A 90 -6.36 -9.38 -3.55
CA SER A 90 -5.69 -10.65 -3.84
C SER A 90 -4.38 -10.86 -3.07
N ILE A 91 -3.74 -9.81 -2.54
CA ILE A 91 -2.53 -9.93 -1.71
C ILE A 91 -2.82 -9.96 -0.21
N LEU A 92 -4.06 -9.71 0.22
CA LEU A 92 -4.48 -9.80 1.63
C LEU A 92 -4.76 -11.26 2.00
N THR A 93 -3.70 -12.07 2.15
CA THR A 93 -3.84 -13.52 2.36
C THR A 93 -4.59 -13.90 3.65
N PHE A 94 -4.66 -13.00 4.64
CA PHE A 94 -5.43 -13.23 5.88
C PHE A 94 -6.94 -13.33 5.65
N LEU A 95 -7.44 -12.93 4.47
CA LEU A 95 -8.85 -13.11 4.11
C LEU A 95 -9.23 -14.59 4.00
N GLU A 96 -8.27 -15.49 3.75
CA GLU A 96 -8.49 -16.94 3.70
C GLU A 96 -8.87 -17.52 5.06
N ASP A 97 -8.53 -16.84 6.15
CA ASP A 97 -8.85 -17.25 7.53
C ASP A 97 -10.27 -16.83 7.97
N MET A 98 -10.94 -15.97 7.20
CA MET A 98 -12.28 -15.47 7.53
C MET A 98 -13.38 -16.43 7.09
N PRO A 99 -14.49 -16.57 7.86
CA PRO A 99 -15.72 -17.15 7.35
C PRO A 99 -16.18 -16.46 6.06
N GLN A 100 -16.74 -17.22 5.12
CA GLN A 100 -17.05 -16.72 3.77
C GLN A 100 -17.89 -15.44 3.78
N ASP A 101 -18.96 -15.39 4.58
CA ASP A 101 -19.83 -14.22 4.66
C ASP A 101 -19.08 -12.98 5.19
N LEU A 102 -18.21 -13.19 6.17
CA LEU A 102 -17.40 -12.13 6.78
C LEU A 102 -16.32 -11.63 5.82
N MET A 103 -15.71 -12.53 5.04
CA MET A 103 -14.76 -12.18 3.99
C MET A 103 -15.43 -11.28 2.93
N GLU A 104 -16.63 -11.63 2.48
CA GLU A 104 -17.37 -10.82 1.52
C GLU A 104 -17.77 -9.45 2.12
N GLU A 105 -18.16 -9.42 3.39
CA GLU A 105 -18.41 -8.18 4.11
C GLU A 105 -17.15 -7.30 4.23
N PHE A 106 -15.99 -7.89 4.49
CA PHE A 106 -14.71 -7.19 4.50
C PHE A 106 -14.41 -6.57 3.14
N LYS A 107 -14.49 -7.33 2.05
CA LYS A 107 -14.23 -6.85 0.68
C LYS A 107 -15.16 -5.70 0.30
N ASN A 108 -16.44 -5.82 0.63
CA ASN A 108 -17.44 -4.78 0.38
C ASN A 108 -17.12 -3.52 1.19
N THR A 109 -16.81 -3.66 2.48
CA THR A 109 -16.46 -2.54 3.36
C THR A 109 -15.20 -1.82 2.87
N LEU A 110 -14.15 -2.58 2.54
CA LEU A 110 -12.90 -2.06 1.96
C LEU A 110 -13.18 -1.26 0.68
N THR A 111 -13.97 -1.82 -0.23
CA THR A 111 -14.31 -1.19 -1.51
C THR A 111 -15.09 0.11 -1.30
N CYS A 112 -16.12 0.08 -0.45
CA CYS A 112 -16.93 1.26 -0.15
C CYS A 112 -16.10 2.37 0.49
N GLU A 113 -15.31 2.06 1.51
CA GLU A 113 -14.49 3.05 2.21
C GLU A 113 -13.38 3.63 1.33
N PHE A 114 -12.81 2.83 0.42
CA PHE A 114 -11.85 3.30 -0.55
C PHE A 114 -12.47 4.26 -1.58
N LEU A 115 -13.61 3.88 -2.17
CA LEU A 115 -14.26 4.71 -3.19
C LEU A 115 -14.82 6.02 -2.61
N LYS A 116 -15.36 6.01 -1.38
CA LYS A 116 -15.80 7.23 -0.67
C LYS A 116 -14.69 8.29 -0.61
N ARG A 117 -13.45 7.87 -0.36
CA ARG A 117 -12.31 8.78 -0.25
C ARG A 117 -11.93 9.43 -1.58
N LYS A 118 -12.16 8.74 -2.70
CA LYS A 118 -11.89 9.30 -4.04
C LYS A 118 -12.93 10.35 -4.48
N ILE A 119 -14.17 10.24 -4.00
CA ILE A 119 -15.24 11.21 -4.32
C ILE A 119 -15.01 12.57 -3.66
N ASN A 120 -14.28 12.61 -2.53
CA ASN A 120 -14.06 13.82 -1.74
C ASN A 120 -12.89 14.71 -2.20
N TYR A 121 -12.16 14.33 -3.26
CA TYR A 121 -11.19 15.22 -3.90
C TYR A 121 -11.92 16.11 -4.93
N LYS A 122 -12.65 17.12 -4.44
CA LYS A 122 -13.16 18.25 -5.21
C LYS A 122 -12.72 19.55 -4.58
#